data_AF-S4N1B4-F1
#
_entry.id   AF-S4N1B4-F1
#
_cell.length_a   1.000
_cell.length_b   1.000
_cell.length_c   1.000
_cell.angle_alpha   90.00
_cell.angle_beta   90.00
_cell.angle_gamma   90.00
#
_symmetry.space_group_name_H-M   'P 1'
#
loop_
_entity.id
_entity.type
_entity.pdbx_description
1 polymer ?
#
loop_
_entity_poly.entity_id
_entity_poly.type
_entity_poly.pdbx_seq_one_letter_code
_entity_poly.pdbx_strand_id
1 'polypeptide(L)' 'MTLESEALLADAHRRHGGELVRLAVAHAVPVGGFTGWRQAMPVTQWAVRKTPDTSSGADR' A
#
# COMPACT_ATOMS: atom_id res chain seq x y z
N MET A 1 4.72 -7.10 8.81
CA MET A 1 4.32 -5.70 9.04
C MET A 1 5.06 -5.18 10.26
N THR A 2 5.56 -3.95 10.23
CA THR A 2 6.14 -3.29 11.42
C THR A 2 5.39 -1.99 11.68
N LEU A 3 5.27 -1.59 12.95
CA LEU A 3 4.53 -0.39 13.32
C LEU A 3 5.24 0.88 12.80
N GLU A 4 6.56 0.84 12.70
CA GLU A 4 7.41 1.91 12.17
C GLU A 4 7.14 2.15 10.68
N SER A 5 7.00 1.07 9.89
CA SER A 5 6.69 1.19 8.46
C SER A 5 5.28 1.76 8.24
N GLU A 6 4.32 1.36 9.08
CA GLU A 6 2.96 1.90 9.06
C GLU A 6 2.93 3.39 9.41
N ALA A 7 3.68 3.79 10.45
CA ALA A 7 3.81 5.19 10.83
C ALA A 7 4.43 6.03 9.71
N LEU A 8 5.43 5.50 9.01
CA LEU A 8 6.07 6.17 7.88
C LEU A 8 5.11 6.33 6.69
N LEU A 9 4.33 5.31 6.34
CA LEU A 9 3.32 5.41 5.29
C LEU A 9 2.20 6.39 5.64
N ALA A 10 1.73 6.36 6.89
CA ALA A 10 0.71 7.30 7.38
C ALA A 10 1.22 8.75 7.34
N ASP A 11 2.49 8.98 7.72
CA ASP A 11 3.09 10.32 7.63
C ASP A 11 3.26 10.81 6.20
N ALA A 12 3.76 9.95 5.32
CA ALA A 12 3.93 10.29 3.91
C ALA A 12 2.58 10.58 3.22
N HIS A 13 1.54 9.79 3.53
CA HIS A 13 0.16 10.04 3.09
C HIS A 13 -0.38 11.38 3.60
N ARG A 14 -0.18 11.73 4.87
CA ARG A 14 -0.56 13.07 5.38
C ARG A 14 0.14 14.20 4.65
N ARG A 15 1.43 14.04 4.32
CA ARG A 15 2.23 15.09 3.68
C ARG A 15 1.95 15.26 2.19
N HIS A 16 1.68 14.19 1.47
CA HIS A 16 1.61 14.20 0.01
C HIS A 16 0.24 13.79 -0.53
N GLY A 17 -0.73 13.48 0.34
CA GLY A 17 -2.06 13.00 -0.04
C GLY A 17 -2.00 11.64 -0.74
N GLY A 18 -2.89 11.43 -1.70
CA GLY A 18 -3.05 10.15 -2.38
C GLY A 18 -3.93 9.17 -1.61
N GLU A 19 -3.80 7.89 -1.93
CA GLU A 19 -4.64 6.82 -1.42
C GLU A 19 -3.82 5.85 -0.58
N LEU A 20 -4.29 5.58 0.64
CA LEU A 20 -3.70 4.59 1.54
C LEU A 20 -4.70 3.44 1.72
N VAL A 21 -4.30 2.24 1.29
CA VAL A 21 -5.15 1.04 1.29
C VAL A 21 -4.46 -0.06 2.08
N ARG A 22 -5.23 -0.81 2.87
CA ARG A 22 -4.78 -2.07 3.47
C ARG A 22 -5.47 -3.24 2.79
N LEU A 23 -4.66 -4.13 2.22
CA LEU A 23 -5.10 -5.32 1.51
C LEU A 23 -4.89 -6.56 2.38
N ALA A 24 -5.96 -7.32 2.60
CA ALA A 24 -5.92 -8.61 3.25
C ALA A 24 -6.42 -9.67 2.25
N VAL A 25 -5.57 -10.66 1.98
CA VAL A 25 -5.87 -11.74 1.03
C VAL A 25 -5.80 -13.07 1.77
N ALA A 26 -6.69 -13.99 1.42
CA ALA A 26 -6.66 -15.36 1.88
C ALA A 26 -6.71 -16.30 0.69
N HIS A 27 -5.99 -17.41 0.79
CA HIS A 27 -6.03 -18.48 -0.21
C HIS A 27 -6.74 -19.70 0.36
N ALA A 28 -7.54 -20.34 -0.49
CA ALA A 28 -8.17 -21.61 -0.18
C ALA A 28 -7.07 -22.67 0.04
N VAL A 29 -7.20 -23.45 1.11
CA VAL A 29 -6.28 -24.54 1.46
C VAL A 29 -7.05 -25.77 1.95
N PRO A 30 -6.55 -26.99 1.71
CA PRO A 30 -7.15 -28.19 2.29
C PRO A 30 -7.07 -28.20 3.82
N VAL A 31 -8.15 -28.63 4.48
CA VAL A 31 -8.21 -28.90 5.93
C VAL A 31 -8.94 -30.23 6.12
N GLY A 32 -8.17 -31.31 6.16
CA GLY A 32 -8.74 -32.66 6.07
C GLY A 32 -9.53 -32.82 4.75
N GLY A 33 -10.79 -33.24 4.84
CA GLY A 33 -11.70 -33.38 3.68
C GLY A 33 -12.42 -32.10 3.24
N PHE A 34 -12.12 -30.96 3.86
CA PHE A 34 -12.77 -29.67 3.57
C PHE A 34 -11.78 -28.64 3.01
N THR A 35 -12.31 -27.50 2.59
CA THR A 35 -11.52 -26.33 2.21
C THR A 35 -11.65 -25.25 3.27
N GLY A 36 -10.52 -24.82 3.83
CA GLY A 36 -10.42 -23.66 4.70
C GLY A 36 -9.74 -22.49 4.00
N TRP A 37 -9.68 -21.34 4.67
CA TRP A 37 -8.97 -20.16 4.19
C TRP A 37 -7.73 -19.92 5.04
N ARG A 38 -6.55 -19.86 4.41
CA ARG A 38 -5.32 -19.42 5.05
C ARG A 38 -5.08 -17.95 4.70
N GLN A 39 -5.14 -17.09 5.71
CA GLN A 39 -4.87 -15.67 5.55
C GLN A 39 -3.38 -15.41 5.36
N ALA A 40 -3.05 -14.53 4.41
CA ALA A 40 -1.73 -13.95 4.30
C ALA A 40 -1.58 -12.77 5.27
N MET A 41 -0.34 -12.39 5.57
CA MET A 41 -0.07 -11.15 6.29
C MET A 41 -0.60 -9.96 5.47
N PRO A 42 -1.40 -9.04 6.06
CA PRO A 42 -1.89 -7.87 5.33
C PRO A 42 -0.77 -6.97 4.82
N VAL A 43 -1.00 -6.34 3.68
CA VAL A 43 -0.10 -5.37 3.06
C VAL A 43 -0.76 -4.00 3.05
N THR A 44 -0.03 -2.98 3.53
CA THR A 44 -0.44 -1.58 3.39
C THR A 44 0.25 -0.99 2.18
N GLN A 45 -0.53 -0.41 1.27
CA GLN A 45 -0.07 0.23 0.05
C GLN A 45 -0.45 1.71 0.09
N TRP A 46 0.50 2.57 -0.24
CA TRP A 46 0.27 3.99 -0.46
C TRP A 46 0.54 4.33 -1.93
N ALA A 47 -0.44 4.93 -2.60
CA ALA A 47 -0.35 5.37 -3.99
C ALA A 47 -0.51 6.89 -4.08
N VAL A 48 0.45 7.57 -4.69
CA VAL A 48 0.47 9.02 -4.84
C VAL A 48 0.97 9.42 -6.22
N ARG A 49 0.44 10.52 -6.75
CA ARG A 49 0.92 11.11 -8.01
C ARG A 49 1.85 12.28 -7.69
N LYS A 50 3.08 12.22 -8.18
CA LYS A 50 3.98 13.37 -8.15
C LYS A 50 3.53 14.38 -9.20
N THR A 51 3.36 15.64 -8.80
CA THR A 51 3.13 16.73 -9.75
C THR A 51 4.41 16.92 -10.58
N PRO A 52 4.34 16.92 -11.92
CA PRO A 52 5.51 17.23 -12.74
C PRO A 52 5.98 18.65 -12.40
N ASP A 53 7.28 18.79 -12.20
CA ASP A 53 7.87 20.11 -12.02
C ASP A 53 7.73 20.87 -13.34
N THR A 54 6.96 21.96 -13.31
CA THR A 54 6.69 22.77 -14.51
C THR A 54 7.83 23.78 -14.76
N SER A 55 8.92 23.74 -13.99
CA SER A 55 10.06 24.66 -14.09
C SER A 55 11.25 24.10 -14.89
N SER A 56 11.00 23.32 -15.95
CA SER A 56 12.04 22.92 -16.91
C SER A 56 11.55 23.13 -18.34
N GLY A 57 11.79 24.32 -18.89
CA GLY A 57 11.44 24.65 -20.27
C GLY A 57 11.24 26.14 -20.54
N ALA A 58 12.22 26.98 -20.20
CA ALA A 58 12.29 28.35 -20.69
C ALA A 58 13.77 28.71 -20.95
N ASP A 59 14.38 27.98 -21.89
CA ASP A 59 15.57 28.47 -22.59
C ASP A 59 15.56 27.89 -24.00
N ARG A 60 14.96 28.63 -24.93
CA ARG A 60 15.10 28.44 -26.37
C ARG A 60 14.85 29.74 -27.10
#